data_AF-A0A1V5TU67-F1
#
_entry.id   AF-A0A1V5TU67-F1
#
_cell.length_a   1.000
_cell.length_b   1.000
_cell.length_c   1.000
_cell.angle_alpha   90.00
_cell.angle_beta   90.00
_cell.angle_gamma   90.00
#
_symmetry.space_group_name_H-M   'P 1'
#
loop_
_entity.id
_entity.type
_entity.pdbx_description
1 polymer ?
#
loop_
_entity_poly.entity_id
_entity_poly.type
_entity_poly.pdbx_seq_one_letter_code
_entity_poly.pdbx_strand_id
1 'polypeptide(L)'
;MNLVNQTVIHKAFGEGKIISIENGYITILFSQGEKKFIYPSAFKQFVSMKDPACAEFVQAEIAALEAKEAEAAEQKRLLAMQQQEAALAASAAKDSKPVKKAKVFPRANIAFKCNYCDGGKSAEQVGFNGVCSDAVIYNNIEVEKRTWCNDESCACLHYHNGEMDRETLDSQCRDGGFVCYESQMLREWRALAGVVRSGVRKDEPMKLQQVQNNSLCILTTRDPDSSETDRYIFAIFLVDETYEGDNREEGYVSTRSKFKIKLSPDEAHKMLFWNYHTNDNQSDVAAWSSGLHRYFDDVEAVQILRDVADLKTGTADEALAKEFLSHFITINGVDVDSVPTNNGAIVRAAKS
;
A
#
# COMPACT_ATOMS: atom_id res chain seq x y z
N MET A 1 -1.28 -17.07 -53.95
CA MET A 1 -2.19 -16.46 -54.93
C MET A 1 -1.60 -15.13 -55.39
N ASN A 2 -1.81 -14.69 -56.63
CA ASN A 2 -1.43 -13.32 -57.02
C ASN A 2 -2.63 -12.37 -56.83
N LEU A 3 -2.52 -11.46 -55.86
CA LEU A 3 -3.56 -10.49 -55.53
C LEU A 3 -3.38 -9.15 -56.28
N VAL A 4 -2.27 -8.98 -57.01
CA VAL A 4 -2.05 -7.78 -57.84
C VAL A 4 -3.08 -7.75 -58.97
N ASN A 5 -3.61 -6.56 -59.24
CA ASN A 5 -4.73 -6.27 -60.13
C ASN A 5 -6.12 -6.72 -59.67
N GLN A 6 -6.25 -7.29 -58.46
CA GLN A 6 -7.56 -7.63 -57.92
C GLN A 6 -8.30 -6.40 -57.36
N THR A 7 -9.62 -6.46 -57.42
CA THR A 7 -10.50 -5.40 -56.95
C THR A 7 -10.87 -5.60 -55.48
N VAL A 8 -10.77 -4.52 -54.71
CA VAL A 8 -11.09 -4.46 -53.29
C VAL A 8 -12.04 -3.31 -52.99
N ILE A 9 -12.73 -3.40 -51.86
CA ILE A 9 -13.58 -2.33 -51.33
C ILE A 9 -13.00 -1.89 -50.00
N HIS A 10 -12.63 -0.62 -49.88
CA HIS A 10 -12.27 0.00 -48.62
C HIS A 10 -13.46 0.73 -48.01
N LYS A 11 -13.68 0.58 -46.71
CA LYS A 11 -14.84 1.15 -45.99
C LYS A 11 -15.04 2.66 -46.21
N ALA A 12 -13.94 3.42 -46.33
CA ALA A 12 -13.97 4.88 -46.52
C ALA A 12 -13.65 5.36 -47.95
N PHE A 13 -12.92 4.57 -48.74
CA PHE A 13 -12.39 5.02 -50.04
C PHE A 13 -13.09 4.35 -51.22
N GLY A 14 -14.05 3.46 -50.94
CA GLY A 14 -14.82 2.75 -51.94
C GLY A 14 -13.99 1.71 -52.68
N GLU A 15 -14.30 1.51 -53.95
CA GLU A 15 -13.66 0.51 -54.80
C GLU A 15 -12.25 0.95 -55.22
N GLY A 16 -11.29 0.03 -55.10
CA GLY A 16 -9.90 0.24 -55.49
C GLY A 16 -9.29 -1.01 -56.10
N LYS A 17 -8.15 -0.84 -56.77
CA LYS A 17 -7.41 -1.93 -57.42
C LYS A 17 -6.03 -2.10 -56.80
N ILE A 18 -5.66 -3.32 -56.46
CA ILE A 18 -4.36 -3.61 -55.86
C ILE A 18 -3.27 -3.45 -56.92
N ILE A 19 -2.24 -2.65 -56.63
CA ILE A 19 -1.12 -2.37 -57.55
C ILE A 19 0.19 -3.04 -57.12
N SER A 20 0.42 -3.23 -55.83
CA SER A 20 1.62 -3.93 -55.33
C SER A 20 1.41 -4.51 -53.94
N ILE A 21 2.16 -5.58 -53.62
CA ILE A 21 2.28 -6.13 -52.27
C ILE A 21 3.77 -6.38 -52.01
N GLU A 22 4.37 -5.58 -51.12
CA GLU A 22 5.80 -5.62 -50.85
C GLU A 22 6.07 -5.23 -49.39
N ASN A 23 7.08 -5.86 -48.77
CA ASN A 23 7.57 -5.54 -47.42
C ASN A 23 6.47 -5.51 -46.33
N GLY A 24 5.48 -6.40 -46.42
CA GLY A 24 4.36 -6.46 -45.46
C GLY A 24 3.28 -5.39 -45.67
N TYR A 25 3.28 -4.70 -46.80
CA TYR A 25 2.28 -3.70 -47.15
C TYR A 25 1.62 -3.99 -48.49
N ILE A 26 0.35 -3.62 -48.60
CA ILE A 26 -0.43 -3.62 -49.82
C ILE A 26 -0.71 -2.19 -50.27
N THR A 27 -0.50 -1.90 -51.55
CA THR A 27 -0.81 -0.60 -52.15
C THR A 27 -2.03 -0.76 -53.06
N ILE A 28 -3.03 0.09 -52.84
CA ILE A 28 -4.32 0.06 -53.55
C ILE A 28 -4.54 1.42 -54.20
N LEU A 29 -4.86 1.43 -55.48
CA LEU A 29 -5.23 2.61 -56.25
C LEU A 29 -6.75 2.83 -56.16
N PHE A 30 -7.16 3.95 -55.56
CA PHE A 30 -8.55 4.42 -55.52
C PHE A 30 -8.75 5.59 -56.48
N SER A 31 -10.01 6.01 -56.68
CA SER A 31 -10.34 7.23 -57.46
C SER A 31 -9.67 8.50 -56.91
N GLN A 32 -9.36 8.51 -55.61
CA GLN A 32 -8.70 9.62 -54.92
C GLN A 32 -7.17 9.48 -54.84
N GLY A 33 -6.58 8.46 -55.51
CA GLY A 33 -5.15 8.20 -55.55
C GLY A 33 -4.73 6.91 -54.84
N GLU A 34 -3.41 6.68 -54.78
CA GLU A 34 -2.81 5.48 -54.19
C GLU A 34 -2.75 5.58 -52.65
N LYS A 35 -3.08 4.48 -51.97
CA LYS A 35 -2.98 4.35 -50.51
C LYS A 35 -2.33 3.02 -50.14
N LYS A 36 -1.49 3.05 -49.11
CA LYS A 36 -0.71 1.90 -48.62
C LYS A 36 -1.25 1.45 -47.27
N PHE A 37 -1.44 0.15 -47.08
CA PHE A 37 -1.97 -0.46 -45.87
C PHE A 37 -1.14 -1.67 -45.45
N ILE A 38 -1.20 -2.03 -44.17
CA ILE A 38 -0.48 -3.20 -43.63
C ILE A 38 -1.16 -4.47 -44.11
N TYR A 39 -0.40 -5.38 -44.73
CA TYR A 39 -0.89 -6.66 -45.22
C TYR A 39 -0.44 -7.80 -44.31
N PRO A 40 -1.29 -8.80 -43.99
CA PRO A 40 -2.71 -8.92 -44.38
C PRO A 40 -3.69 -8.20 -43.43
N SER A 41 -3.21 -7.56 -42.36
CA SER A 41 -4.03 -7.03 -41.25
C SER A 41 -5.08 -5.99 -41.65
N ALA A 42 -4.85 -5.19 -42.70
CA ALA A 42 -5.82 -4.19 -43.17
C ALA A 42 -7.16 -4.80 -43.63
N PHE A 43 -7.16 -6.08 -44.01
CA PHE A 43 -8.37 -6.80 -44.42
C PHE A 43 -9.26 -7.22 -43.25
N LYS A 44 -8.79 -7.10 -42.00
CA LYS A 44 -9.62 -7.37 -40.80
C LYS A 44 -10.71 -6.34 -40.59
N GLN A 45 -10.43 -5.07 -40.93
CA GLN A 45 -11.29 -3.95 -40.51
C GLN A 45 -11.59 -2.94 -41.63
N PHE A 46 -10.70 -2.80 -42.61
CA PHE A 46 -10.72 -1.65 -43.50
C PHE A 46 -10.92 -2.01 -44.98
N VAL A 47 -10.44 -3.18 -45.41
CA VAL A 47 -10.46 -3.63 -46.82
C VAL A 47 -11.16 -4.98 -46.95
N SER A 48 -11.94 -5.17 -48.01
CA SER A 48 -12.57 -6.46 -48.34
C SER A 48 -12.35 -6.81 -49.81
N MET A 49 -12.08 -8.09 -50.08
CA MET A 49 -11.93 -8.61 -51.45
C MET A 49 -13.30 -8.75 -52.11
N LYS A 50 -13.44 -8.37 -53.39
CA LYS A 50 -14.63 -8.69 -54.18
C LYS A 50 -14.66 -10.14 -54.66
N ASP A 51 -13.49 -10.67 -55.02
CA ASP A 51 -13.36 -12.04 -55.50
C ASP A 51 -13.40 -13.04 -54.32
N PRO A 52 -14.34 -14.00 -54.29
CA PRO A 52 -14.50 -14.92 -53.16
C PRO A 52 -13.27 -15.81 -52.93
N ALA A 53 -12.59 -16.27 -53.99
CA ALA A 53 -11.41 -17.13 -53.86
C ALA A 53 -10.23 -16.33 -53.28
N CYS A 54 -10.09 -15.06 -53.68
CA CYS A 54 -9.09 -14.17 -53.09
C CYS A 54 -9.42 -13.80 -51.63
N ALA A 55 -10.71 -13.66 -51.30
CA ALA A 55 -11.15 -13.40 -49.92
C ALA A 55 -10.75 -14.54 -48.97
N GLU A 56 -10.99 -15.78 -49.39
CA GLU A 56 -10.64 -16.98 -48.62
C GLU A 56 -9.13 -17.10 -48.43
N PHE A 57 -8.35 -16.81 -49.48
CA PHE A 57 -6.89 -16.80 -49.40
C PHE A 57 -6.36 -15.79 -48.37
N VAL A 58 -6.87 -14.55 -48.39
CA VAL A 58 -6.47 -13.51 -47.43
C VAL A 58 -6.91 -13.85 -46.01
N GLN A 59 -8.10 -14.43 -45.83
CA GLN A 59 -8.56 -14.90 -44.52
C GLN A 59 -7.67 -16.00 -43.95
N ALA A 60 -7.22 -16.94 -44.78
CA ALA A 60 -6.27 -17.98 -44.38
C ALA A 60 -4.91 -17.38 -43.94
N GLU A 61 -4.42 -16.36 -44.65
CA GLU A 61 -3.18 -15.65 -44.24
C GLU A 61 -3.34 -14.86 -42.94
N ILE A 62 -4.51 -14.26 -42.71
CA ILE A 62 -4.83 -13.61 -41.43
C ILE A 62 -4.83 -14.62 -40.29
N ALA A 63 -5.54 -15.75 -40.45
CA ALA A 63 -5.63 -16.78 -39.42
C ALA A 63 -4.27 -17.40 -39.11
N ALA A 64 -3.42 -17.60 -40.13
CA ALA A 64 -2.06 -18.10 -39.94
C ALA A 64 -1.16 -17.10 -39.18
N LEU A 65 -1.34 -15.79 -39.40
CA LEU A 65 -0.62 -14.76 -38.66
C LEU A 65 -1.07 -14.70 -37.19
N GLU A 66 -2.39 -14.74 -36.94
CA GLU A 66 -2.94 -14.75 -35.58
C GLU A 66 -2.52 -15.99 -34.79
N ALA A 67 -2.49 -17.16 -35.43
CA ALA A 67 -2.00 -18.39 -34.80
C ALA A 67 -0.53 -18.28 -34.40
N LYS A 68 0.33 -17.70 -35.27
CA LYS A 68 1.74 -17.46 -34.96
C LYS A 68 1.93 -16.43 -33.85
N GLU A 69 1.14 -15.37 -33.83
CA GLU A 69 1.18 -14.35 -32.77
C GLU A 69 0.71 -14.92 -31.43
N ALA A 70 -0.33 -15.76 -31.43
CA ALA A 70 -0.82 -16.45 -30.23
C ALA A 70 0.21 -17.45 -29.69
N GLU A 71 0.82 -18.26 -30.56
CA GLU A 71 1.89 -19.19 -30.18
C GLU A 71 3.12 -18.45 -29.64
N ALA A 72 3.53 -17.34 -30.26
CA ALA A 72 4.62 -16.51 -29.78
C ALA A 72 4.30 -15.85 -28.42
N ALA A 73 3.05 -15.41 -28.21
CA ALA A 73 2.61 -14.86 -26.94
C ALA A 73 2.58 -15.92 -25.83
N GLU A 74 2.13 -17.14 -26.13
CA GLU A 74 2.14 -18.27 -25.21
C GLU A 74 3.57 -18.71 -24.88
N GLN A 75 4.45 -18.83 -25.87
CA GLN A 75 5.89 -19.09 -25.66
C GLN A 75 6.53 -18.01 -24.81
N LYS A 76 6.25 -16.72 -25.06
CA LYS A 76 6.77 -15.61 -24.26
C LYS A 76 6.28 -15.67 -22.81
N ARG A 77 5.01 -16.06 -22.59
CA ARG A 77 4.43 -16.25 -21.25
C ARG A 77 5.08 -17.43 -20.52
N LEU A 78 5.26 -18.58 -21.19
CA LEU A 78 5.95 -19.75 -20.65
C LEU A 78 7.39 -19.44 -20.29
N LEU A 79 8.10 -18.69 -21.14
CA LEU A 79 9.50 -18.32 -20.92
C LEU A 79 9.63 -17.30 -19.76
N ALA A 80 8.67 -16.38 -19.61
CA ALA A 80 8.60 -15.50 -18.45
C ALA A 80 8.32 -16.26 -17.14
N MET A 81 7.41 -17.24 -17.16
CA MET A 81 7.14 -18.11 -16.01
C MET A 81 8.37 -18.95 -15.64
N GLN A 82 9.05 -19.54 -16.63
CA GLN A 82 10.29 -20.29 -16.41
C GLN A 82 11.42 -19.41 -15.87
N GLN A 83 11.56 -18.16 -16.35
CA GLN A 83 12.53 -17.21 -15.82
C GLN A 83 12.22 -16.81 -14.37
N GLN A 84 10.94 -16.61 -14.04
CA GLN A 84 10.49 -16.32 -12.68
C GLN A 84 10.73 -17.51 -11.75
N GLU A 85 10.43 -18.73 -12.20
CA GLU A 85 10.65 -19.97 -11.45
C GLU A 85 12.14 -20.29 -11.28
N ALA A 86 12.97 -20.05 -12.30
CA ALA A 86 14.43 -20.17 -12.20
C ALA A 86 15.03 -19.10 -11.27
N ALA A 87 14.51 -17.88 -11.26
CA ALA A 87 14.91 -16.84 -10.33
C ALA A 87 14.54 -17.18 -8.87
N LEU A 88 13.35 -17.75 -8.66
CA LEU A 88 12.89 -18.29 -7.37
C LEU A 88 13.73 -19.50 -6.91
N ALA A 89 14.07 -20.42 -7.82
CA ALA A 89 14.93 -21.56 -7.53
C ALA A 89 16.39 -21.13 -7.24
N ALA A 90 16.90 -20.11 -7.94
CA ALA A 90 18.22 -19.54 -7.69
C ALA A 90 18.28 -18.73 -6.38
N SER A 91 17.18 -18.11 -5.94
CA SER A 91 17.10 -17.48 -4.61
C SER A 91 17.03 -18.55 -3.51
N ALA A 92 16.23 -19.61 -3.69
CA ALA A 92 16.16 -20.75 -2.77
C ALA A 92 17.51 -21.51 -2.67
N ALA A 93 18.27 -21.61 -3.76
CA ALA A 93 19.62 -22.19 -3.72
C ALA A 93 20.64 -21.28 -3.01
N LYS A 94 20.44 -19.95 -2.99
CA LYS A 94 21.26 -19.03 -2.17
C LYS A 94 20.94 -19.11 -0.67
N ASP A 95 19.75 -19.58 -0.30
CA ASP A 95 19.35 -19.90 1.08
C ASP A 95 19.95 -21.23 1.60
N SER A 96 20.69 -21.98 0.77
CA SER A 96 21.44 -23.19 1.19
C SER A 96 22.81 -22.88 1.81
N LYS A 97 23.16 -21.60 2.04
CA LYS A 97 24.19 -21.27 3.03
C LYS A 97 23.73 -21.84 4.38
N PRO A 98 24.64 -22.33 5.24
CA PRO A 98 24.25 -22.95 6.50
C PRO A 98 23.26 -22.04 7.20
N VAL A 99 22.08 -22.58 7.52
CA VAL A 99 20.99 -21.87 8.20
C VAL A 99 21.62 -21.05 9.29
N LYS A 100 21.77 -19.74 9.05
CA LYS A 100 22.16 -18.83 10.12
C LYS A 100 21.09 -19.05 11.16
N LYS A 101 21.48 -19.49 12.37
CA LYS A 101 20.55 -19.60 13.51
C LYS A 101 19.59 -18.42 13.39
N ALA A 102 18.29 -18.69 13.34
CA ALA A 102 17.26 -17.65 13.27
C ALA A 102 17.67 -16.58 14.29
N LYS A 103 17.89 -15.34 13.81
CA LYS A 103 18.26 -14.26 14.70
C LYS A 103 17.09 -14.11 15.68
N VAL A 104 17.28 -14.55 16.91
CA VAL A 104 16.30 -14.35 17.97
C VAL A 104 16.41 -12.87 18.32
N PHE A 105 15.42 -12.09 17.89
CA PHE A 105 15.31 -10.71 18.29
C PHE A 105 14.67 -10.64 19.68
N PRO A 106 15.14 -9.76 20.57
CA PRO A 106 14.43 -9.48 21.80
C PRO A 106 13.05 -8.91 21.45
N ARG A 107 12.03 -9.26 22.24
CA ARG A 107 10.68 -8.71 22.11
C ARG A 107 10.73 -7.20 22.38
N ALA A 108 10.07 -6.42 21.54
CA ALA A 108 9.97 -4.98 21.64
C ALA A 108 8.52 -4.49 21.44
N ASN A 109 8.25 -3.29 21.93
CA ASN A 109 7.01 -2.57 21.65
C ASN A 109 7.11 -1.84 20.30
N ILE A 110 5.98 -1.44 19.72
CA ILE A 110 5.95 -0.90 18.35
C ILE A 110 5.10 0.35 18.22
N ALA A 111 5.67 1.36 17.57
CA ALA A 111 5.00 2.59 17.18
C ALA A 111 4.84 2.65 15.67
N PHE A 112 3.63 2.87 15.17
CA PHE A 112 3.36 3.05 13.74
C PHE A 112 3.28 4.53 13.36
N LYS A 113 3.87 4.89 12.22
CA LYS A 113 3.74 6.19 11.58
C LYS A 113 2.62 6.13 10.54
N CYS A 114 1.46 6.63 10.95
CA CYS A 114 0.28 6.69 10.09
C CYS A 114 0.23 8.04 9.37
N ASN A 115 -0.22 8.05 8.12
CA ASN A 115 -0.66 9.29 7.49
C ASN A 115 -1.94 9.79 8.16
N TYR A 116 -2.23 11.10 8.11
CA TYR A 116 -3.44 11.61 8.74
C TYR A 116 -4.70 11.09 8.02
N CYS A 117 -5.66 10.61 8.80
CA CYS A 117 -6.96 10.15 8.33
C CYS A 117 -8.03 10.59 9.32
N ASP A 118 -8.93 11.47 8.88
CA ASP A 118 -10.06 11.96 9.67
C ASP A 118 -11.35 11.14 9.44
N GLY A 119 -11.26 10.02 8.73
CA GLY A 119 -12.39 9.14 8.50
C GLY A 119 -12.96 8.63 9.83
N GLY A 120 -14.24 8.92 10.07
CA GLY A 120 -14.91 8.58 11.33
C GLY A 120 -14.63 9.54 12.49
N LYS A 121 -14.00 10.69 12.27
CA LYS A 121 -13.71 11.68 13.33
C LYS A 121 -14.95 12.05 14.15
N SER A 122 -14.78 12.11 15.47
CA SER A 122 -15.81 12.54 16.44
C SER A 122 -15.18 13.24 17.64
N ALA A 123 -15.96 13.59 18.66
CA ALA A 123 -15.43 14.13 19.92
C ALA A 123 -14.60 13.09 20.70
N GLU A 124 -14.77 11.80 20.40
CA GLU A 124 -14.14 10.67 21.10
C GLU A 124 -13.00 10.02 20.30
N GLN A 125 -12.84 10.33 19.01
CA GLN A 125 -11.78 9.77 18.17
C GLN A 125 -11.28 10.74 17.09
N VAL A 126 -9.97 10.72 16.86
CA VAL A 126 -9.30 11.54 15.83
C VAL A 126 -9.76 11.22 14.42
N GLY A 127 -10.01 9.94 14.13
CA GLY A 127 -10.34 9.42 12.81
C GLY A 127 -9.98 7.94 12.71
N PHE A 128 -9.32 7.53 11.62
CA PHE A 128 -8.82 6.17 11.39
C PHE A 128 -9.88 5.05 11.43
N ASN A 129 -11.13 5.40 11.14
CA ASN A 129 -12.30 4.55 11.23
C ASN A 129 -13.28 4.88 10.08
N GLY A 130 -12.75 5.00 8.87
CA GLY A 130 -13.48 5.37 7.67
C GLY A 130 -12.61 6.02 6.60
N VAL A 131 -13.21 6.34 5.46
CA VAL A 131 -12.56 7.11 4.40
C VAL A 131 -12.38 8.56 4.85
N CYS A 132 -11.25 9.17 4.47
CA CYS A 132 -10.97 10.58 4.70
C CYS A 132 -12.07 11.51 4.16
N SER A 133 -12.20 12.70 4.75
CA SER A 133 -12.97 13.80 4.17
C SER A 133 -12.31 14.32 2.90
N ASP A 134 -13.05 15.04 2.07
CA ASP A 134 -12.55 15.60 0.81
C ASP A 134 -11.36 16.54 1.04
N ALA A 135 -11.36 17.30 2.15
CA ALA A 135 -10.25 18.16 2.53
C ALA A 135 -8.97 17.37 2.86
N VAL A 136 -9.11 16.24 3.57
CA VAL A 136 -7.95 15.39 3.90
C VAL A 136 -7.49 14.56 2.70
N ILE A 137 -8.40 14.13 1.82
CA ILE A 137 -8.07 13.51 0.53
C ILE A 137 -7.21 14.48 -0.29
N TYR A 138 -7.70 15.72 -0.47
CA TYR A 138 -6.97 16.77 -1.17
C TYR A 138 -5.59 17.01 -0.54
N ASN A 139 -5.53 17.18 0.78
CA ASN A 139 -4.27 17.39 1.49
C ASN A 139 -3.27 16.24 1.25
N ASN A 140 -3.73 14.99 1.41
CA ASN A 140 -2.88 13.83 1.25
C ASN A 140 -2.38 13.64 -0.19
N ILE A 141 -3.17 14.03 -1.19
CA ILE A 141 -2.82 13.91 -2.61
C ILE A 141 -1.96 15.09 -3.09
N GLU A 142 -2.45 16.32 -2.93
CA GLU A 142 -1.89 17.51 -3.59
C GLU A 142 -0.81 18.21 -2.76
N VAL A 143 -0.99 18.26 -1.43
CA VAL A 143 -0.09 19.00 -0.52
C VAL A 143 1.04 18.10 -0.05
N GLU A 144 0.68 17.01 0.62
CA GLU A 144 1.61 16.08 1.26
C GLU A 144 2.18 15.03 0.29
N LYS A 145 1.52 14.82 -0.86
CA LYS A 145 1.91 13.87 -1.91
C LYS A 145 2.21 12.48 -1.34
N ARG A 146 1.34 12.00 -0.45
CA ARG A 146 1.50 10.72 0.25
C ARG A 146 1.55 9.60 -0.78
N THR A 147 2.52 8.70 -0.60
CA THR A 147 2.84 7.69 -1.61
C THR A 147 1.67 6.76 -1.93
N TRP A 148 0.92 6.29 -0.93
CA TRP A 148 -0.27 5.48 -1.17
C TRP A 148 -1.39 6.29 -1.83
N CYS A 149 -1.63 7.52 -1.37
CA CYS A 149 -2.71 8.37 -1.88
C CYS A 149 -2.51 8.79 -3.35
N ASN A 150 -1.28 8.72 -3.85
CA ASN A 150 -0.93 8.98 -5.24
C ASN A 150 -0.65 7.70 -6.05
N ASP A 151 -0.90 6.52 -5.48
CA ASP A 151 -0.73 5.25 -6.20
C ASP A 151 -1.91 5.00 -7.16
N GLU A 152 -1.64 4.42 -8.32
CA GLU A 152 -2.66 4.16 -9.36
C GLU A 152 -3.78 3.22 -8.88
N SER A 153 -3.54 2.43 -7.84
CA SER A 153 -4.56 1.56 -7.21
C SER A 153 -5.36 2.24 -6.09
N CYS A 154 -5.09 3.49 -5.75
CA CYS A 154 -5.72 4.16 -4.63
C CYS A 154 -7.14 4.61 -4.94
N ALA A 155 -8.13 4.08 -4.21
CA ALA A 155 -9.53 4.46 -4.39
C ALA A 155 -9.78 5.97 -4.11
N CYS A 156 -9.09 6.56 -3.13
CA CYS A 156 -9.19 8.00 -2.87
C CYS A 156 -8.67 8.84 -4.04
N LEU A 157 -7.67 8.35 -4.79
CA LEU A 157 -7.16 9.02 -5.99
C LEU A 157 -8.17 8.97 -7.13
N HIS A 158 -8.77 7.81 -7.37
CA HIS A 158 -9.84 7.66 -8.38
C HIS A 158 -11.01 8.59 -8.07
N TYR A 159 -11.41 8.69 -6.80
CA TYR A 159 -12.42 9.65 -6.38
C TYR A 159 -12.00 11.10 -6.62
N HIS A 160 -10.78 11.48 -6.22
CA HIS A 160 -10.24 12.82 -6.42
C HIS A 160 -10.17 13.22 -7.90
N ASN A 161 -9.91 12.26 -8.80
CA ASN A 161 -9.88 12.47 -10.25
C ASN A 161 -11.28 12.45 -10.92
N GLY A 162 -12.35 12.18 -10.16
CA GLY A 162 -13.71 12.06 -10.69
C GLY A 162 -13.99 10.74 -11.43
N GLU A 163 -13.14 9.74 -11.26
CA GLU A 163 -13.30 8.38 -11.82
C GLU A 163 -14.20 7.50 -10.95
N MET A 164 -14.40 7.89 -9.69
CA MET A 164 -15.25 7.22 -8.70
C MET A 164 -16.09 8.26 -7.96
N ASP A 165 -17.34 7.93 -7.62
CA ASP A 165 -18.16 8.79 -6.76
C ASP A 165 -17.94 8.51 -5.26
N ARG A 166 -18.38 9.44 -4.42
CA ARG A 166 -18.21 9.37 -2.96
C ARG A 166 -18.90 8.15 -2.36
N GLU A 167 -20.10 7.82 -2.84
CA GLU A 167 -20.89 6.71 -2.32
C GLU A 167 -20.19 5.36 -2.58
N THR A 168 -19.64 5.19 -3.78
CA THR A 168 -18.84 4.04 -4.18
C THR A 168 -17.58 3.95 -3.32
N LEU A 169 -16.84 5.05 -3.14
CA LEU A 169 -15.65 5.09 -2.28
C LEU A 169 -15.97 4.67 -0.84
N ASP A 170 -17.01 5.27 -0.24
CA ASP A 170 -17.41 4.94 1.14
C ASP A 170 -17.94 3.49 1.24
N SER A 171 -18.58 2.96 0.19
CA SER A 171 -19.01 1.55 0.14
C SER A 171 -17.83 0.56 0.17
N GLN A 172 -16.70 0.89 -0.45
CA GLN A 172 -15.50 0.05 -0.41
C GLN A 172 -14.87 -0.02 0.98
N CYS A 173 -15.18 0.92 1.87
CA CYS A 173 -14.73 0.89 3.26
C CYS A 173 -15.74 0.20 4.20
N ARG A 174 -16.90 -0.24 3.71
CA ARG A 174 -17.89 -0.99 4.50
C ARG A 174 -17.62 -2.50 4.43
N ASP A 175 -18.17 -3.25 5.39
CA ASP A 175 -18.24 -4.72 5.39
C ASP A 175 -16.90 -5.46 5.15
N GLY A 176 -15.83 -5.03 5.82
CA GLY A 176 -14.51 -5.66 5.69
C GLY A 176 -13.74 -5.27 4.42
N GLY A 177 -14.26 -4.32 3.65
CA GLY A 177 -13.57 -3.73 2.51
C GLY A 177 -12.38 -2.86 2.90
N PHE A 178 -11.50 -2.64 1.91
CA PHE A 178 -10.20 -2.00 2.06
C PHE A 178 -10.08 -0.77 1.14
N VAL A 179 -9.74 0.39 1.71
CA VAL A 179 -9.42 1.62 0.97
C VAL A 179 -7.97 2.04 1.21
N CYS A 180 -7.55 2.08 2.46
CA CYS A 180 -6.15 2.21 2.85
C CYS A 180 -5.94 1.56 4.23
N TYR A 181 -4.69 1.47 4.69
CA TYR A 181 -4.40 0.99 6.04
C TYR A 181 -5.05 1.91 7.07
N GLU A 182 -4.88 3.22 6.93
CA GLU A 182 -5.36 4.23 7.88
C GLU A 182 -6.89 4.22 8.02
N SER A 183 -7.65 3.91 6.97
CA SER A 183 -9.12 3.95 7.01
C SER A 183 -9.74 2.83 7.86
N GLN A 184 -9.00 1.77 8.16
CA GLN A 184 -9.51 0.58 8.86
C GLN A 184 -8.82 0.28 10.19
N MET A 185 -7.75 1.00 10.55
CA MET A 185 -6.92 0.64 11.71
C MET A 185 -7.72 0.50 13.01
N LEU A 186 -8.63 1.44 13.29
CA LEU A 186 -9.43 1.42 14.52
C LEU A 186 -10.75 0.63 14.40
N ARG A 187 -11.14 0.23 13.18
CA ARG A 187 -12.21 -0.75 12.97
C ARG A 187 -11.75 -2.13 13.39
N GLU A 188 -10.60 -2.53 12.83
CA GLU A 188 -10.07 -3.88 12.98
C GLU A 188 -9.09 -4.01 14.15
N TRP A 189 -8.71 -2.89 14.79
CA TRP A 189 -7.63 -2.85 15.78
C TRP A 189 -6.39 -3.59 15.28
N ARG A 190 -5.97 -3.23 14.06
CA ARG A 190 -4.91 -3.89 13.30
C ARG A 190 -4.02 -2.86 12.63
N ALA A 191 -2.71 -3.06 12.77
CA ALA A 191 -1.69 -2.27 12.08
C ALA A 191 -0.80 -3.19 11.24
N LEU A 192 -0.63 -2.85 9.97
CA LEU A 192 0.13 -3.61 8.99
C LEU A 192 1.50 -2.96 8.77
N ALA A 193 2.51 -3.78 8.49
CA ALA A 193 3.90 -3.35 8.31
C ALA A 193 4.11 -2.49 7.06
N GLY A 194 3.20 -2.58 6.09
CA GLY A 194 3.31 -1.97 4.79
C GLY A 194 4.06 -2.84 3.78
N VAL A 195 4.03 -2.39 2.54
CA VAL A 195 4.93 -2.84 1.48
C VAL A 195 5.95 -1.74 1.18
N VAL A 196 7.11 -2.14 0.67
CA VAL A 196 8.11 -1.18 0.19
C VAL A 196 7.54 -0.42 -1.01
N ARG A 197 7.51 0.92 -0.92
CA ARG A 197 6.85 1.75 -1.95
C ARG A 197 7.76 2.26 -3.05
N SER A 198 9.07 2.04 -2.99
CA SER A 198 10.02 2.60 -3.94
C SER A 198 11.27 1.74 -4.14
N GLY A 199 11.97 2.02 -5.24
CA GLY A 199 13.22 1.34 -5.60
C GLY A 199 13.01 -0.07 -6.16
N VAL A 200 14.11 -0.82 -6.28
CA VAL A 200 14.12 -2.19 -6.85
C VAL A 200 13.31 -3.21 -6.06
N ARG A 201 12.96 -2.89 -4.81
CA ARG A 201 12.19 -3.73 -3.89
C ARG A 201 10.72 -3.31 -3.82
N LYS A 202 10.23 -2.49 -4.75
CA LYS A 202 8.85 -2.01 -4.75
C LYS A 202 7.88 -3.21 -4.67
N ASP A 203 6.84 -3.04 -3.85
CA ASP A 203 5.78 -4.00 -3.57
C ASP A 203 6.23 -5.24 -2.75
N GLU A 204 7.49 -5.29 -2.30
CA GLU A 204 7.91 -6.32 -1.34
C GLU A 204 7.26 -6.09 0.03
N PRO A 205 6.65 -7.13 0.64
CA PRO A 205 6.10 -7.05 1.98
C PRO A 205 7.15 -6.75 3.05
N MET A 206 6.80 -5.88 3.99
CA MET A 206 7.64 -5.59 5.15
C MET A 206 7.34 -6.56 6.30
N LYS A 207 8.36 -6.83 7.12
CA LYS A 207 8.26 -7.74 8.26
C LYS A 207 8.33 -7.03 9.60
N LEU A 208 7.70 -7.60 10.62
CA LEU A 208 7.73 -7.14 12.01
C LEU A 208 8.53 -8.14 12.87
N GLN A 209 9.85 -7.95 12.94
CA GLN A 209 10.76 -8.95 13.50
C GLN A 209 10.80 -9.02 15.03
N GLN A 210 10.43 -7.94 15.72
CA GLN A 210 10.60 -7.83 17.18
C GLN A 210 9.28 -7.82 17.95
N VAL A 211 8.13 -7.66 17.28
CA VAL A 211 6.84 -7.66 17.97
C VAL A 211 6.41 -9.08 18.25
N GLN A 212 6.00 -9.32 19.49
CA GLN A 212 5.40 -10.59 19.92
C GLN A 212 4.18 -10.29 20.78
N ASN A 213 3.46 -11.33 21.22
CA ASN A 213 2.42 -11.17 22.22
C ASN A 213 2.94 -10.41 23.45
N ASN A 214 2.04 -9.67 24.10
CA ASN A 214 2.30 -8.78 25.24
C ASN A 214 3.05 -7.48 24.90
N SER A 215 3.35 -7.24 23.62
CA SER A 215 3.86 -5.96 23.15
C SER A 215 2.79 -4.87 23.19
N LEU A 216 3.17 -3.65 23.52
CA LEU A 216 2.36 -2.46 23.33
C LEU A 216 2.49 -2.00 21.89
N CYS A 217 1.37 -1.83 21.21
CA CYS A 217 1.29 -1.12 19.95
C CYS A 217 0.75 0.29 20.22
N ILE A 218 1.43 1.30 19.69
CA ILE A 218 0.95 2.68 19.68
C ILE A 218 0.81 3.16 18.23
N LEU A 219 -0.31 3.82 17.94
CA LEU A 219 -0.57 4.40 16.63
C LEU A 219 -0.36 5.91 16.72
N THR A 220 0.46 6.43 15.81
CA THR A 220 0.85 7.84 15.82
C THR A 220 0.55 8.52 14.50
N THR A 221 0.21 9.80 14.58
CA THR A 221 0.02 10.63 13.38
C THR A 221 0.43 12.07 13.64
N ARG A 222 0.24 12.91 12.64
CA ARG A 222 0.45 14.34 12.66
C ARG A 222 -0.74 14.99 11.98
N ASP A 223 -1.21 16.11 12.53
CA ASP A 223 -2.20 16.90 11.83
C ASP A 223 -1.61 17.44 10.51
N PRO A 224 -2.45 17.71 9.48
CA PRO A 224 -2.03 18.45 8.30
C PRO A 224 -1.28 19.73 8.68
N ASP A 225 -0.27 20.10 7.90
CA ASP A 225 0.56 21.30 8.09
C ASP A 225 1.38 21.37 9.40
N SER A 226 1.33 20.33 10.25
CA SER A 226 2.12 20.27 11.48
C SER A 226 3.54 19.76 11.24
N SER A 227 4.42 19.94 12.21
CA SER A 227 5.82 19.51 12.16
C SER A 227 6.03 18.16 12.85
N GLU A 228 7.21 17.56 12.69
CA GLU A 228 7.47 16.24 13.26
C GLU A 228 7.45 16.22 14.80
N THR A 229 7.74 17.35 15.47
CA THR A 229 7.60 17.50 16.93
C THR A 229 6.14 17.39 17.39
N ASP A 230 5.19 17.66 16.51
CA ASP A 230 3.74 17.61 16.80
C ASP A 230 3.17 16.20 16.62
N ARG A 231 4.01 15.18 16.33
CA ARG A 231 3.55 13.78 16.26
C ARG A 231 2.96 13.35 17.58
N TYR A 232 1.71 12.92 17.53
CA TYR A 232 0.97 12.49 18.70
C TYR A 232 0.48 11.04 18.58
N ILE A 233 0.25 10.43 19.73
CA ILE A 233 -0.36 9.10 19.87
C ILE A 233 -1.88 9.28 19.85
N PHE A 234 -2.59 8.53 19.00
CA PHE A 234 -4.07 8.61 18.93
C PHE A 234 -4.77 7.33 19.41
N ALA A 235 -4.06 6.21 19.48
CA ALA A 235 -4.58 4.97 20.00
C ALA A 235 -3.46 4.06 20.48
N ILE A 236 -3.77 3.21 21.46
CA ILE A 236 -2.87 2.19 21.99
C ILE A 236 -3.60 0.86 22.14
N PHE A 237 -2.89 -0.25 21.98
CA PHE A 237 -3.43 -1.58 22.29
C PHE A 237 -2.38 -2.62 22.63
N LEU A 238 -2.78 -3.61 23.42
CA LEU A 238 -1.97 -4.78 23.74
C LEU A 238 -2.04 -5.79 22.61
N VAL A 239 -0.88 -6.16 22.08
CA VAL A 239 -0.77 -7.13 21.01
C VAL A 239 -0.98 -8.55 21.56
N ASP A 240 -2.01 -9.24 21.05
CA ASP A 240 -2.30 -10.65 21.35
C ASP A 240 -2.34 -11.54 20.08
N GLU A 241 -2.33 -10.92 18.90
CA GLU A 241 -2.25 -11.58 17.60
C GLU A 241 -1.17 -10.89 16.75
N THR A 242 -0.19 -11.66 16.26
CA THR A 242 0.89 -11.14 15.41
C THR A 242 1.14 -12.06 14.23
N TYR A 243 1.53 -11.48 13.11
CA TYR A 243 2.14 -12.18 11.99
C TYR A 243 3.41 -11.43 11.58
N GLU A 244 4.54 -12.13 11.53
CA GLU A 244 5.83 -11.51 11.20
C GLU A 244 5.85 -10.96 9.77
N GLY A 245 5.12 -11.57 8.85
CA GLY A 245 5.24 -11.33 7.42
C GLY A 245 6.19 -12.34 6.74
N ASP A 246 5.89 -12.66 5.49
CA ASP A 246 6.71 -13.54 4.66
C ASP A 246 7.02 -12.89 3.29
N ASN A 247 7.36 -13.70 2.30
CA ASN A 247 7.71 -13.20 0.96
C ASN A 247 6.46 -12.86 0.12
N ARG A 248 5.26 -13.12 0.63
CA ARG A 248 3.95 -12.94 -0.02
C ARG A 248 3.10 -11.93 0.74
N GLU A 249 3.10 -12.01 2.07
CA GLU A 249 2.23 -11.20 2.91
C GLU A 249 3.03 -10.35 3.90
N GLU A 250 2.54 -9.13 4.15
CA GLU A 250 3.15 -8.20 5.09
C GLU A 250 2.85 -8.59 6.53
N GLY A 251 3.76 -8.24 7.44
CA GLY A 251 3.54 -8.45 8.86
C GLY A 251 2.40 -7.59 9.40
N TYR A 252 1.73 -8.05 10.44
CA TYR A 252 0.72 -7.26 11.14
C TYR A 252 0.71 -7.54 12.63
N VAL A 253 0.18 -6.58 13.38
CA VAL A 253 -0.16 -6.73 14.80
C VAL A 253 -1.63 -6.37 14.99
N SER A 254 -2.31 -7.11 15.85
CA SER A 254 -3.73 -6.93 16.13
C SER A 254 -4.03 -7.19 17.61
N THR A 255 -5.24 -6.82 18.02
CA THR A 255 -5.76 -7.21 19.34
C THR A 255 -7.20 -7.67 19.30
N ARG A 256 -7.52 -8.73 20.06
CA ARG A 256 -8.90 -9.09 20.42
C ARG A 256 -9.20 -8.84 21.89
N SER A 257 -8.16 -8.58 22.69
CA SER A 257 -8.28 -8.24 24.09
C SER A 257 -9.09 -6.96 24.34
N LYS A 258 -9.51 -6.78 25.59
CA LYS A 258 -10.10 -5.52 26.05
C LYS A 258 -9.07 -4.39 26.19
N PHE A 259 -7.77 -4.70 26.18
CA PHE A 259 -6.69 -3.75 26.44
C PHE A 259 -6.38 -2.93 25.19
N LYS A 260 -7.29 -2.01 24.89
CA LYS A 260 -7.21 -1.11 23.74
C LYS A 260 -7.96 0.17 24.03
N ILE A 261 -7.31 1.31 23.77
CA ILE A 261 -7.82 2.63 24.13
C ILE A 261 -7.63 3.57 22.93
N LYS A 262 -8.70 4.28 22.58
CA LYS A 262 -8.65 5.42 21.66
C LYS A 262 -8.56 6.69 22.49
N LEU A 263 -7.81 7.66 21.99
CA LEU A 263 -7.74 8.99 22.56
C LEU A 263 -8.66 9.91 21.76
N SER A 264 -9.43 10.74 22.48
CA SER A 264 -10.13 11.85 21.85
C SER A 264 -9.14 12.80 21.17
N PRO A 265 -9.56 13.67 20.25
CA PRO A 265 -8.67 14.69 19.69
C PRO A 265 -7.94 15.48 20.79
N ASP A 266 -8.64 15.95 21.83
CA ASP A 266 -8.04 16.75 22.90
C ASP A 266 -7.05 15.95 23.77
N GLU A 267 -7.32 14.65 23.97
CA GLU A 267 -6.43 13.74 24.68
C GLU A 267 -5.18 13.41 23.84
N ALA A 268 -5.36 13.10 22.55
CA ALA A 268 -4.31 12.70 21.64
C ALA A 268 -3.24 13.79 21.52
N HIS A 269 -3.64 15.06 21.35
CA HIS A 269 -2.71 16.19 21.23
C HIS A 269 -1.87 16.45 22.49
N LYS A 270 -2.24 15.90 23.65
CA LYS A 270 -1.43 15.96 24.88
C LYS A 270 -0.37 14.86 24.93
N MET A 271 -0.52 13.81 24.12
CA MET A 271 0.34 12.62 24.07
C MET A 271 1.35 12.70 22.92
N LEU A 272 2.24 13.69 22.95
CA LEU A 272 3.29 13.83 21.94
C LEU A 272 4.28 12.66 22.00
N PHE A 273 4.44 11.94 20.89
CA PHE A 273 5.30 10.75 20.78
C PHE A 273 6.74 11.04 21.19
N TRP A 274 7.27 12.20 20.79
CA TRP A 274 8.65 12.60 21.08
C TRP A 274 8.89 13.07 22.52
N ASN A 275 7.86 13.06 23.39
CA ASN A 275 8.08 13.14 24.83
C ASN A 275 8.65 11.84 25.40
N TYR A 276 8.41 10.71 24.74
CA TYR A 276 8.80 9.38 25.21
C TYR A 276 10.02 8.87 24.46
N HIS A 277 10.02 8.99 23.13
CA HIS A 277 11.00 8.34 22.27
C HIS A 277 12.19 9.24 21.89
N THR A 278 13.34 8.59 21.66
CA THR A 278 14.57 9.23 21.15
C THR A 278 15.15 8.45 19.98
N ASN A 279 15.86 9.14 19.08
CA ASN A 279 16.64 8.46 18.06
C ASN A 279 18.02 8.07 18.62
N ASP A 280 18.45 6.82 18.38
CA ASP A 280 19.74 6.28 18.87
C ASP A 280 20.94 7.20 18.60
N ASN A 281 20.98 7.82 17.42
CA ASN A 281 22.10 8.67 16.98
C ASN A 281 21.86 10.17 17.20
N GLN A 282 20.65 10.60 17.54
CA GLN A 282 20.26 12.02 17.69
C GLN A 282 19.17 12.14 18.76
N SER A 283 19.58 11.98 20.02
CA SER A 283 18.63 11.77 21.12
C SER A 283 17.75 12.98 21.45
N ASP A 284 18.11 14.17 21.00
CA ASP A 284 17.45 15.47 21.20
C ASP A 284 16.70 15.95 19.94
N VAL A 285 16.70 15.18 18.85
CA VAL A 285 16.04 15.55 17.59
C VAL A 285 14.80 14.71 17.35
N ALA A 286 13.64 15.38 17.30
CA ALA A 286 12.35 14.80 16.93
C ALA A 286 12.25 14.61 15.41
N ALA A 287 12.77 13.49 14.91
CA ALA A 287 12.75 13.17 13.48
C ALA A 287 12.44 11.69 13.24
N TRP A 288 11.35 11.41 12.51
CA TRP A 288 11.03 10.02 12.14
C TRP A 288 11.84 9.53 10.94
N SER A 289 12.21 10.41 10.01
CA SER A 289 12.93 10.05 8.79
C SER A 289 12.21 8.93 7.99
N SER A 290 12.94 7.89 7.59
CA SER A 290 12.42 6.73 6.84
C SER A 290 11.75 5.68 7.73
N GLY A 291 10.89 4.85 7.13
CA GLY A 291 10.24 3.72 7.79
C GLY A 291 8.82 4.02 8.27
N LEU A 292 8.03 2.95 8.40
CA LEU A 292 6.61 3.01 8.79
C LEU A 292 6.38 2.67 10.27
N HIS A 293 7.40 2.17 10.96
CA HIS A 293 7.32 1.83 12.36
C HIS A 293 8.65 2.01 13.09
N ARG A 294 8.59 2.06 14.42
CA ARG A 294 9.74 2.11 15.34
C ARG A 294 9.53 1.12 16.47
N TYR A 295 10.63 0.51 16.91
CA TYR A 295 10.65 -0.30 18.12
C TYR A 295 11.06 0.55 19.32
N PHE A 296 10.46 0.26 20.46
CA PHE A 296 10.71 0.95 21.72
C PHE A 296 10.62 -0.04 22.89
N ASP A 297 11.22 0.29 24.02
CA ASP A 297 11.37 -0.65 25.15
C ASP A 297 10.16 -0.64 26.11
N ASP A 298 10.19 -1.49 27.13
CA ASP A 298 9.12 -1.58 28.13
C ASP A 298 9.09 -0.39 29.09
N VAL A 299 10.20 0.34 29.26
CA VAL A 299 10.26 1.55 30.08
C VAL A 299 9.46 2.66 29.40
N GLU A 300 9.70 2.90 28.11
CA GLU A 300 8.92 3.82 27.28
C GLU A 300 7.44 3.42 27.23
N ALA A 301 7.13 2.12 27.15
CA ALA A 301 5.75 1.64 27.18
C ALA A 301 5.03 1.95 28.50
N VAL A 302 5.70 1.73 29.64
CA VAL A 302 5.12 2.05 30.96
C VAL A 302 4.97 3.56 31.14
N GLN A 303 5.90 4.39 30.64
CA GLN A 303 5.73 5.85 30.64
C GLN A 303 4.47 6.28 29.88
N ILE A 304 4.27 5.76 28.67
CA ILE A 304 3.08 6.07 27.85
C ILE A 304 1.80 5.60 28.57
N LEU A 305 1.78 4.37 29.11
CA LEU A 305 0.60 3.82 29.79
C LEU A 305 0.26 4.56 31.09
N ARG A 306 1.26 5.07 31.82
CA ARG A 306 1.05 5.94 32.99
C ARG A 306 0.36 7.23 32.60
N ASP A 307 0.89 7.93 31.60
CA ASP A 307 0.32 9.19 31.15
C ASP A 307 -1.08 9.00 30.54
N VAL A 308 -1.34 7.88 29.85
CA VAL A 308 -2.70 7.52 29.40
C VAL A 308 -3.63 7.25 30.58
N ALA A 309 -3.20 6.54 31.62
CA ALA A 309 -4.01 6.29 32.80
C ALA A 309 -4.36 7.59 33.54
N ASP A 310 -3.39 8.50 33.66
CA ASP A 310 -3.60 9.81 34.26
C ASP A 310 -4.57 10.65 33.41
N LEU A 311 -4.38 10.67 32.09
CA LEU A 311 -5.23 11.39 31.13
C LEU A 311 -6.69 10.91 31.14
N LYS A 312 -6.91 9.61 31.38
CA LYS A 312 -8.25 9.02 31.46
C LYS A 312 -8.92 9.18 32.84
N THR A 313 -8.28 9.82 33.81
CA THR A 313 -8.88 10.06 35.14
C THR A 313 -10.17 10.87 35.02
N GLY A 314 -11.25 10.40 35.66
CA GLY A 314 -12.58 10.99 35.61
C GLY A 314 -13.38 10.68 34.34
N THR A 315 -12.82 9.90 33.40
CA THR A 315 -13.51 9.48 32.16
C THR A 315 -14.11 8.08 32.30
N ALA A 316 -14.92 7.66 31.31
CA ALA A 316 -15.47 6.30 31.27
C ALA A 316 -14.39 5.21 31.14
N ASP A 317 -13.21 5.55 30.60
CA ASP A 317 -12.11 4.60 30.37
C ASP A 317 -11.10 4.54 31.54
N GLU A 318 -11.31 5.29 32.63
CA GLU A 318 -10.36 5.35 33.76
C GLU A 318 -9.99 3.97 34.29
N ALA A 319 -11.00 3.13 34.56
CA ALA A 319 -10.80 1.80 35.10
C ALA A 319 -10.02 0.91 34.12
N LEU A 320 -10.35 0.98 32.83
CA LEU A 320 -9.65 0.22 31.80
C LEU A 320 -8.19 0.67 31.67
N ALA A 321 -7.91 1.98 31.68
CA ALA A 321 -6.56 2.51 31.55
C ALA A 321 -5.66 2.10 32.72
N LYS A 322 -6.16 2.18 33.95
CA LYS A 322 -5.45 1.73 35.16
C LYS A 322 -5.21 0.21 35.15
N GLU A 323 -6.22 -0.56 34.74
CA GLU A 323 -6.08 -2.00 34.59
C GLU A 323 -5.06 -2.36 33.50
N PHE A 324 -5.08 -1.67 32.36
CA PHE A 324 -4.17 -1.89 31.25
C PHE A 324 -2.71 -1.65 31.68
N LEU A 325 -2.42 -0.51 32.32
CA LEU A 325 -1.09 -0.23 32.88
C LEU A 325 -0.63 -1.35 33.82
N SER A 326 -1.48 -1.73 34.78
CA SER A 326 -1.16 -2.76 35.78
C SER A 326 -0.92 -4.12 35.16
N HIS A 327 -1.75 -4.49 34.17
CA HIS A 327 -1.63 -5.73 33.44
C HIS A 327 -0.32 -5.78 32.64
N PHE A 328 0.00 -4.71 31.90
CA PHE A 328 1.24 -4.63 31.10
C PHE A 328 2.49 -4.76 31.98
N ILE A 329 2.55 -4.04 33.11
CA ILE A 329 3.64 -4.16 34.08
C ILE A 329 3.81 -5.60 34.55
N THR A 330 2.69 -6.25 34.91
CA THR A 330 2.69 -7.61 35.47
C THR A 330 3.17 -8.65 34.44
N ILE A 331 2.62 -8.62 33.22
CA ILE A 331 2.94 -9.64 32.21
C ILE A 331 4.36 -9.50 31.64
N ASN A 332 4.91 -8.28 31.65
CA ASN A 332 6.25 -7.98 31.14
C ASN A 332 7.31 -7.86 32.24
N GLY A 333 6.92 -7.99 33.52
CA GLY A 333 7.86 -8.00 34.65
C GLY A 333 8.61 -6.68 34.84
N VAL A 334 7.97 -5.54 34.56
CA VAL A 334 8.62 -4.23 34.64
C VAL A 334 8.70 -3.77 36.10
N ASP A 335 9.89 -3.39 36.56
CA ASP A 335 10.06 -2.77 37.88
C ASP A 335 9.61 -1.30 37.82
N VAL A 336 8.42 -1.04 38.36
CA VAL A 336 7.75 0.28 38.39
C VAL A 336 8.61 1.35 39.05
N ASP A 337 9.35 1.00 40.10
CA ASP A 337 10.17 1.95 40.86
C ASP A 337 11.42 2.38 40.06
N SER A 338 11.80 1.58 39.05
CA SER A 338 12.94 1.88 38.17
C SER A 338 12.58 2.73 36.95
N VAL A 339 11.29 2.89 36.63
CA VAL A 339 10.85 3.62 35.43
C VAL A 339 10.91 5.13 35.68
N PRO A 340 11.83 5.86 35.02
CA PRO A 340 11.99 7.30 35.21
C PRO A 340 10.83 8.08 34.58
N THR A 341 10.85 9.39 34.79
CA THR A 341 9.98 10.30 34.01
C THR A 341 10.39 10.33 32.54
N ASN A 342 9.47 10.82 31.71
CA ASN A 342 9.63 10.95 30.26
C ASN A 342 10.97 11.61 29.90
N ASN A 343 11.68 11.00 28.93
CA ASN A 343 13.02 11.43 28.55
C ASN A 343 13.24 11.37 27.03
N GLY A 344 12.18 11.60 26.27
CA GLY A 344 12.18 11.67 24.81
C GLY A 344 12.88 12.92 24.27
N ALA A 345 12.94 13.01 22.94
CA ALA A 345 13.66 14.06 22.22
C ALA A 345 13.23 15.48 22.61
N ILE A 346 11.92 15.74 22.75
CA ILE A 346 11.41 17.06 23.16
C ILE A 346 11.86 17.41 24.58
N VAL A 347 11.77 16.44 25.51
CA VAL A 347 12.15 16.65 26.91
C VAL A 347 13.65 16.91 27.05
N ARG A 348 14.48 16.25 26.23
CA ARG A 348 15.95 16.44 26.22
C ARG A 348 16.34 17.77 25.60
N ALA A 349 15.73 18.15 24.48
CA ALA A 349 15.98 19.43 23.83
C ALA A 349 15.66 20.62 24.76
N ALA A 350 14.58 20.54 25.55
CA ALA A 350 14.21 21.59 26.49
C ALA A 350 15.18 21.74 27.69
N LYS A 351 16.04 20.75 27.94
CA LYS A 351 17.06 20.77 29.01
C LYS A 351 18.45 21.19 28.50
N SER A 352 18.62 21.27 27.18
CA SER A 352 19.86 21.64 26.50
C SER A 352 19.89 23.16 26.27
#